data_AF-T1C9Z0-F1
#
_entry.id   AF-T1C9Z0-F1
#
_cell.length_a   1.000
_cell.length_b   1.000
_cell.length_c   1.000
_cell.angle_alpha   90.00
_cell.angle_beta   90.00
_cell.angle_gamma   90.00
#
_symmetry.space_group_name_H-M   'P 1'
#
loop_
_entity.id
_entity.type
_entity.pdbx_description
1 polymer ?
#
loop_
_entity_poly.entity_id
_entity_poly.type
_entity_poly.pdbx_seq_one_letter_code
_entity_poly.pdbx_strand_id
1 'polypeptide(L)'
;MRADLQGIDLSQSSVLLPGAVAQAIVTLRAQIAQSLLRNDFTKGYTRARALDPTSAAQTASFLLYSSLTTVARRPGKDYSWTTNWPAEPLVGNAPTPATFQWTWAGFTLVFFGIGVVLVIFRLWIEPKAANETFEPVLRGFQTPTPSQKALWKYFLVVAGVLLVQILAGSIMAHYYSERENFYGIDVDHWLPFAF
;
A
#
# COMPACT_ATOMS: atom_id res chain seq x y z
N MET A 1 -2.45 -29.81 5.87
CA MET A 1 -3.00 -28.49 5.52
C MET A 1 -2.31 -27.78 4.36
N ARG A 2 -0.97 -27.81 4.17
CA ARG A 2 -0.36 -27.12 3.00
C ARG A 2 -0.94 -27.57 1.66
N ALA A 3 -0.88 -28.87 1.37
CA ALA A 3 -1.42 -29.43 0.13
C ALA A 3 -2.92 -29.16 -0.01
N ASP A 4 -3.66 -29.26 1.10
CA ASP A 4 -5.08 -28.95 1.17
C ASP A 4 -5.36 -27.52 0.73
N LEU A 5 -4.61 -26.53 1.23
CA LEU A 5 -4.78 -25.11 0.87
C LEU A 5 -4.39 -24.83 -0.58
N GLN A 6 -3.26 -25.40 -1.03
CA GLN A 6 -2.78 -25.20 -2.40
C GLN A 6 -3.71 -25.84 -3.44
N GLY A 7 -4.40 -26.93 -3.09
CA GLY A 7 -5.28 -27.68 -3.97
C GLY A 7 -6.71 -27.13 -4.10
N ILE A 8 -7.07 -26.06 -3.38
CA ILE A 8 -8.39 -25.43 -3.49
C ILE A 8 -8.50 -24.75 -4.87
N ASP A 9 -9.37 -25.26 -5.74
CA ASP A 9 -9.59 -24.67 -7.06
C ASP A 9 -10.54 -23.47 -6.99
N LEU A 10 -9.98 -22.27 -6.83
CA LEU A 10 -10.74 -21.01 -6.79
C LEU A 10 -11.27 -20.54 -8.16
N SER A 11 -11.05 -21.29 -9.25
CA SER A 11 -11.65 -20.95 -10.55
C SER A 11 -13.12 -21.38 -10.67
N GLN A 12 -13.59 -22.24 -9.77
CA GLN A 12 -14.97 -22.71 -9.74
C GLN A 12 -15.89 -21.74 -9.00
N SER A 13 -17.16 -21.71 -9.40
CA SER A 13 -18.21 -20.94 -8.71
C SER A 13 -18.59 -21.52 -7.34
N SER A 14 -18.28 -22.80 -7.11
CA SER A 14 -18.48 -23.50 -5.85
C SER A 14 -17.28 -24.42 -5.60
N VAL A 15 -16.74 -24.38 -4.38
CA VAL A 15 -15.55 -25.14 -4.00
C VAL A 15 -15.80 -25.89 -2.71
N LEU A 16 -15.54 -27.20 -2.72
CA LEU A 16 -15.57 -28.01 -1.51
C LEU A 16 -14.26 -27.84 -0.75
N LEU A 17 -14.34 -27.38 0.49
CA LEU A 17 -13.17 -27.21 1.34
C LEU A 17 -12.83 -28.50 2.10
N PRO A 18 -11.55 -28.87 2.20
CA PRO A 18 -11.10 -29.96 3.06
C PRO A 18 -11.54 -29.73 4.52
N GLY A 19 -11.92 -30.78 5.24
CA GLY A 19 -12.53 -30.67 6.57
C GLY A 19 -11.72 -29.84 7.57
N ALA A 20 -10.40 -30.01 7.59
CA ALA A 20 -9.51 -29.21 8.44
C ALA A 20 -9.51 -27.71 8.06
N VAL A 21 -9.55 -27.39 6.76
CA VAL A 21 -9.60 -26.00 6.27
C VAL A 21 -10.97 -25.38 6.59
N ALA A 22 -12.06 -26.13 6.39
CA ALA A 22 -13.41 -25.67 6.72
C ALA A 22 -13.54 -25.34 8.22
N GLN A 23 -13.04 -26.22 9.11
CA GLN A 23 -13.07 -25.99 10.56
C GLN A 23 -12.24 -24.77 10.97
N ALA A 24 -11.07 -24.59 10.37
CA ALA A 24 -10.22 -23.43 10.61
C ALA A 24 -10.93 -22.12 10.17
N ILE A 25 -11.55 -22.10 9.00
CA ILE A 25 -12.29 -20.93 8.49
C ILE A 25 -13.47 -20.57 9.40
N VAL A 26 -14.25 -21.54 9.86
CA VAL A 26 -15.37 -21.28 10.79
C VAL A 26 -14.86 -20.63 12.08
N THR A 27 -13.77 -21.17 12.64
CA THR A 27 -13.16 -20.66 13.88
C THR A 27 -12.61 -19.24 13.69
N LEU A 28 -11.81 -19.03 12.65
CA LEU A 28 -11.18 -17.74 12.36
C LEU A 28 -12.22 -16.68 11.99
N ARG A 29 -13.27 -17.02 11.25
CA ARG A 29 -14.32 -16.06 10.89
C ARG A 29 -14.98 -15.46 12.13
N ALA A 30 -15.28 -16.29 13.13
CA ALA A 30 -15.86 -15.83 14.38
C ALA A 30 -14.89 -14.91 15.16
N GLN A 31 -13.62 -15.30 15.24
CA GLN A 31 -12.58 -14.53 15.94
C GLN A 31 -12.34 -13.17 15.27
N ILE A 32 -12.16 -13.15 13.94
CA ILE A 32 -11.94 -11.92 13.17
C ILE A 32 -13.16 -11.00 13.29
N ALA A 33 -14.38 -11.52 13.13
CA ALA A 33 -15.60 -10.73 13.25
C ALA A 33 -15.73 -10.07 14.65
N GLN A 34 -15.40 -10.81 15.72
CA GLN A 34 -15.39 -10.25 17.07
C GLN A 34 -14.29 -9.21 17.26
N SER A 35 -13.10 -9.44 16.69
CA SER A 35 -11.99 -8.50 16.75
C SER A 35 -12.32 -7.17 16.07
N LEU A 36 -12.99 -7.21 14.91
CA LEU A 36 -13.37 -6.00 14.16
C LEU A 36 -14.34 -5.08 14.94
N LEU A 37 -15.08 -5.63 15.90
CA LEU A 37 -16.08 -4.89 16.68
C LEU A 37 -15.55 -4.38 18.02
N ARG A 38 -14.28 -4.62 18.34
CA ARG A 38 -13.66 -4.26 19.63
C ARG A 38 -12.43 -3.40 19.42
N ASN A 39 -12.20 -2.46 20.33
CA ASN A 39 -10.92 -1.77 20.42
C ASN A 39 -9.90 -2.71 21.09
N ASP A 40 -8.67 -2.69 20.62
CA ASP A 40 -7.50 -3.31 21.23
C ASP A 40 -6.34 -2.33 21.08
N PHE A 41 -6.38 -1.25 21.89
CA PHE A 41 -5.39 -0.17 21.82
C PHE A 41 -3.98 -0.67 22.12
N THR A 42 -3.82 -1.70 22.96
CA THR A 42 -2.51 -2.32 23.23
C THR A 42 -1.89 -2.90 21.95
N LYS A 43 -2.71 -3.48 21.05
CA LYS A 43 -2.26 -3.90 19.70
C LYS A 43 -2.38 -2.82 18.64
N GLY A 44 -2.93 -1.66 18.98
CA GLY A 44 -3.14 -0.50 18.12
C GLY A 44 -4.51 -0.48 17.44
N TYR A 45 -5.31 -1.55 17.50
CA TYR A 45 -6.53 -1.63 16.73
C TYR A 45 -7.68 -0.82 17.35
N THR A 46 -8.36 -0.06 16.51
CA THR A 46 -9.65 0.54 16.86
C THR A 46 -10.78 -0.23 16.19
N ARG A 47 -11.93 -0.30 16.85
CA ARG A 47 -13.10 -0.97 16.28
C ARG A 47 -13.47 -0.34 14.95
N ALA A 48 -13.89 -1.15 14.00
CA ALA A 48 -14.43 -0.67 12.74
C ALA A 48 -15.84 -0.10 12.99
N ARG A 49 -15.94 1.20 13.27
CA ARG A 49 -17.18 1.87 13.68
C ARG A 49 -18.32 1.79 12.65
N ALA A 50 -17.98 1.55 11.39
CA ALA A 50 -18.94 1.38 10.30
C ALA A 50 -19.56 -0.03 10.25
N LEU A 51 -19.02 -1.00 11.00
CA LEU A 51 -19.48 -2.39 10.98
C LEU A 51 -20.44 -2.69 12.13
N ASP A 52 -21.40 -3.54 11.82
CA ASP A 52 -22.29 -4.25 12.74
C ASP A 52 -21.92 -5.74 12.79
N PRO A 53 -22.56 -6.58 13.65
CA PRO A 53 -22.24 -8.01 13.72
C PRO A 53 -22.36 -8.76 12.39
N THR A 54 -23.28 -8.36 11.52
CA THR A 54 -23.51 -9.03 10.23
C THR A 54 -22.41 -8.69 9.23
N SER A 55 -22.16 -7.40 9.03
CA SER A 55 -21.13 -6.89 8.13
C SER A 55 -19.72 -7.26 8.61
N ALA A 56 -19.46 -7.31 9.92
CA ALA A 56 -18.20 -7.83 10.45
C ALA A 56 -17.97 -9.30 10.09
N ALA A 57 -19.00 -10.15 10.12
CA ALA A 57 -18.89 -11.54 9.69
C ALA A 57 -18.67 -11.67 8.18
N GLN A 58 -19.27 -10.78 7.38
CA GLN A 58 -19.03 -10.69 5.94
C GLN A 58 -17.61 -10.23 5.62
N THR A 59 -17.11 -9.19 6.30
CA THR A 59 -15.72 -8.71 6.20
C THR A 59 -14.74 -9.80 6.60
N ALA A 60 -14.99 -10.53 7.70
CA ALA A 60 -14.17 -11.67 8.10
C ALA A 60 -14.13 -12.76 7.01
N SER A 61 -15.27 -13.03 6.37
CA SER A 61 -15.34 -13.98 5.26
C SER A 61 -14.55 -13.50 4.04
N PHE A 62 -14.63 -12.21 3.73
CA PHE A 62 -13.83 -11.59 2.67
C PHE A 62 -12.34 -11.70 2.95
N LEU A 63 -11.88 -11.35 4.15
CA LEU A 63 -10.47 -11.45 4.55
C LEU A 63 -9.94 -12.88 4.44
N LEU A 64 -10.74 -13.86 4.86
CA LEU A 64 -10.40 -15.28 4.73
C LEU A 64 -10.36 -15.72 3.26
N TYR A 65 -11.31 -15.31 2.43
CA TYR A 65 -11.27 -15.55 0.99
C TYR A 65 -10.02 -14.95 0.36
N SER A 66 -9.71 -13.68 0.64
CA SER A 66 -8.48 -13.01 0.19
C SER A 66 -7.24 -13.80 0.61
N SER A 67 -7.18 -14.29 1.85
CA SER A 67 -6.06 -15.13 2.31
C SER A 67 -5.93 -16.43 1.52
N LEU A 68 -7.03 -17.09 1.13
CA LEU A 68 -6.99 -18.30 0.30
C LEU A 68 -6.37 -18.01 -1.07
N THR A 69 -6.66 -16.86 -1.69
CA THR A 69 -6.06 -16.47 -2.97
C THR A 69 -4.53 -16.41 -2.90
N THR A 70 -3.96 -16.19 -1.71
CA THR A 70 -2.52 -16.11 -1.52
C THR A 70 -1.81 -17.46 -1.57
N VAL A 71 -2.53 -18.57 -1.39
CA VAL A 71 -1.97 -19.92 -1.27
C VAL A 71 -2.51 -20.90 -2.30
N ALA A 72 -3.81 -20.81 -2.63
CA ALA A 72 -4.44 -21.66 -3.62
C ALA A 72 -3.78 -21.49 -5.00
N ARG A 73 -3.35 -22.60 -5.62
CA ARG A 73 -2.67 -22.57 -6.91
C ARG A 73 -3.64 -22.23 -8.03
N ARG A 74 -3.16 -21.47 -9.01
CA ARG A 74 -3.92 -21.27 -10.25
C ARG A 74 -4.01 -22.59 -11.01
N PRO A 75 -5.13 -22.87 -11.71
CA PRO A 75 -5.24 -24.07 -12.54
C PRO A 75 -4.07 -24.21 -13.52
N GLY A 76 -3.40 -25.37 -13.48
CA GLY A 76 -2.25 -25.67 -14.33
C GLY A 76 -0.97 -24.87 -14.04
N LYS A 77 -0.89 -24.18 -12.90
CA LYS A 77 0.31 -23.45 -12.46
C LYS A 77 0.80 -23.98 -11.10
N ASP A 78 2.07 -23.73 -10.82
CA ASP A 78 2.74 -24.08 -9.57
C ASP A 78 2.76 -22.92 -8.54
N TYR A 79 2.19 -21.77 -8.90
CA TYR A 79 2.06 -20.57 -8.07
C TYR A 79 0.61 -20.15 -7.80
N SER A 80 0.40 -19.38 -6.73
CA SER A 80 -0.91 -18.92 -6.27
C SER A 80 -1.53 -17.78 -7.09
N TRP A 81 -2.75 -17.38 -6.76
CA TRP A 81 -3.42 -16.26 -7.45
C TRP A 81 -2.69 -14.92 -7.29
N THR A 82 -1.87 -14.79 -6.25
CA THR A 82 -1.03 -13.61 -5.98
C THR A 82 0.44 -13.84 -6.30
N THR A 83 0.77 -14.87 -7.10
CA THR A 83 2.15 -15.21 -7.45
C THR A 83 3.01 -15.49 -6.20
N ASN A 84 2.47 -16.31 -5.30
CA ASN A 84 3.09 -16.74 -4.04
C ASN A 84 3.38 -15.61 -3.04
N TRP A 85 2.66 -14.48 -3.12
CA TRP A 85 2.71 -13.43 -2.10
C TRP A 85 1.58 -13.63 -1.08
N PRO A 86 1.79 -13.41 0.23
CA PRO A 86 3.03 -12.98 0.89
C PRO A 86 4.00 -14.13 1.11
N ALA A 87 5.27 -13.79 1.43
CA ALA A 87 6.28 -14.78 1.80
C ALA A 87 5.85 -15.52 3.06
N GLU A 88 5.57 -16.82 2.93
CA GLU A 88 5.10 -17.68 4.02
C GLU A 88 5.60 -19.12 3.79
N PRO A 89 6.72 -19.51 4.42
CA PRO A 89 7.32 -20.82 4.24
C PRO A 89 6.39 -21.98 4.65
N LEU A 90 5.47 -21.78 5.60
CA LEU A 90 4.57 -22.84 6.07
C LEU A 90 3.60 -23.31 4.98
N VAL A 91 3.21 -22.42 4.07
CA VAL A 91 2.34 -22.74 2.94
C VAL A 91 3.10 -22.89 1.62
N GLY A 92 4.43 -22.78 1.65
CA GLY A 92 5.29 -22.92 0.48
C GLY A 92 5.32 -21.69 -0.43
N ASN A 93 4.91 -20.53 0.08
CA ASN A 93 4.99 -19.28 -0.65
C ASN A 93 6.44 -18.79 -0.69
N ALA A 94 7.01 -18.78 -1.89
CA ALA A 94 8.33 -18.25 -2.18
C ALA A 94 8.33 -17.58 -3.57
N PRO A 95 9.27 -16.64 -3.84
CA PRO A 95 9.37 -15.97 -5.14
C PRO A 95 9.46 -16.97 -6.30
N THR A 96 8.71 -16.70 -7.37
CA THR A 96 8.70 -17.57 -8.57
C THR A 96 9.94 -17.31 -9.44
N PRO A 97 10.31 -18.25 -10.33
CA PRO A 97 11.37 -18.01 -11.32
C PRO A 97 11.11 -16.76 -12.18
N ALA A 98 9.85 -16.54 -12.55
CA ALA A 98 9.45 -15.36 -13.33
C ALA A 98 9.68 -14.04 -12.57
N THR A 99 9.53 -14.03 -11.24
CA THR A 99 9.82 -12.86 -10.40
C THR A 99 11.28 -12.41 -10.57
N PHE A 100 12.23 -13.36 -10.57
CA PHE A 100 13.64 -13.06 -10.78
C PHE A 100 13.94 -12.62 -12.23
N GLN A 101 13.36 -13.31 -13.22
CA GLN A 101 13.57 -12.98 -14.64
C GLN A 101 13.14 -11.53 -14.95
N TRP A 102 11.95 -11.13 -14.52
CA TRP A 102 11.44 -9.79 -14.78
C TRP A 102 12.13 -8.70 -13.96
N THR A 103 12.68 -9.04 -12.79
CA THR A 103 13.53 -8.11 -12.02
C THR A 103 14.79 -7.74 -12.82
N TRP A 104 15.50 -8.73 -13.35
CA TRP A 104 16.70 -8.49 -14.17
C TRP A 104 16.40 -7.82 -15.51
N ALA A 105 15.30 -8.22 -16.16
CA ALA A 105 14.83 -7.55 -17.37
C ALA A 105 14.51 -6.07 -17.08
N GLY A 106 13.84 -5.78 -15.96
CA GLY A 106 13.53 -4.42 -15.51
C GLY A 106 14.77 -3.56 -15.31
N PHE A 107 15.78 -4.05 -14.60
CA PHE A 107 17.05 -3.34 -14.44
C PHE A 107 17.72 -3.05 -15.79
N THR A 108 17.80 -4.06 -16.66
CA THR A 108 18.39 -3.92 -17.99
C THR A 108 17.69 -2.84 -18.80
N LEU A 109 16.35 -2.84 -18.82
CA LEU A 109 15.55 -1.86 -19.55
C LEU A 109 15.72 -0.45 -18.98
N VAL A 110 15.77 -0.29 -17.66
CA VAL A 110 16.00 1.02 -17.02
C VAL A 110 17.38 1.57 -17.37
N PHE A 111 18.44 0.77 -17.24
CA PHE A 111 19.79 1.22 -17.58
C PHE A 111 19.95 1.54 -19.06
N PHE A 112 19.37 0.70 -19.93
CA PHE A 112 19.34 0.97 -21.35
C PHE A 112 18.58 2.26 -21.67
N GLY A 113 17.41 2.46 -21.06
CA GLY A 113 16.62 3.68 -21.22
C GLY A 113 17.36 4.94 -20.78
N ILE A 114 18.04 4.90 -19.63
CA ILE A 114 18.92 5.99 -19.17
C ILE A 114 20.00 6.27 -20.22
N GLY A 115 20.67 5.23 -20.73
CA GLY A 115 21.69 5.38 -21.77
C GLY A 115 21.15 6.03 -23.05
N VAL A 116 19.98 5.58 -23.54
CA VAL A 116 19.32 6.16 -24.72
C VAL A 116 18.99 7.64 -24.49
N VAL A 117 18.43 7.99 -23.33
CA VAL A 117 18.13 9.40 -23.00
C VAL A 117 19.40 10.24 -22.98
N LEU A 118 20.49 9.73 -22.40
CA LEU A 118 21.78 10.44 -22.35
C LEU A 118 22.39 10.62 -23.73
N VAL A 119 22.34 9.59 -24.60
CA VAL A 119 22.81 9.70 -25.99
C VAL A 119 21.97 10.71 -26.75
N ILE A 120 20.64 10.66 -26.59
CA ILE A 120 19.75 11.61 -27.25
C ILE A 120 20.06 13.04 -26.81
N PHE A 121 20.20 13.22 -25.51
CA PHE A 121 20.55 14.49 -24.92
C PHE A 121 21.88 15.01 -25.49
N ARG A 122 22.95 14.21 -25.41
CA ARG A 122 24.30 14.61 -25.84
C ARG A 122 24.40 14.93 -27.33
N LEU A 123 23.69 14.19 -28.18
CA LEU A 123 23.83 14.33 -29.64
C LEU A 123 22.92 15.41 -30.22
N TRP A 124 21.70 15.59 -29.68
CA TRP A 124 20.67 16.42 -30.32
C TRP A 124 20.05 17.51 -29.45
N ILE A 125 20.13 17.44 -28.12
CA ILE A 125 19.47 18.42 -27.23
C ILE A 125 20.47 19.34 -26.54
N GLU A 126 21.67 18.82 -26.23
CA GLU A 126 22.69 19.55 -25.52
C GLU A 126 23.08 20.84 -26.26
N PRO A 127 23.04 22.00 -25.59
CA PRO A 127 23.44 23.28 -26.13
C PRO A 127 24.86 23.22 -26.70
N LYS A 128 25.01 23.65 -27.95
CA LYS A 128 26.31 23.62 -28.64
C LYS A 128 26.93 25.00 -28.80
N ALA A 129 26.11 26.05 -28.71
CA ALA A 129 26.56 27.43 -28.78
C ALA A 129 26.73 28.04 -27.37
N ALA A 130 27.70 28.94 -27.21
CA ALA A 130 28.00 29.57 -25.92
C ALA A 130 26.84 30.40 -25.33
N ASN A 131 25.86 30.79 -26.14
CA ASN A 131 24.68 31.56 -25.74
C ASN A 131 23.40 30.72 -25.64
N GLU A 132 23.46 29.43 -25.96
CA GLU A 132 22.35 28.49 -25.83
C GLU A 132 22.38 27.92 -24.41
N THR A 133 21.30 28.10 -23.67
CA THR A 133 21.22 27.67 -22.27
C THR A 133 19.87 27.03 -22.00
N PHE A 134 19.83 26.03 -21.13
CA PHE A 134 18.58 25.44 -20.65
C PHE A 134 17.81 26.38 -19.72
N GLU A 135 18.50 27.33 -19.10
CA GLU A 135 17.86 28.26 -18.19
C GLU A 135 17.09 29.31 -18.99
N PRO A 136 15.79 29.52 -18.69
CA PRO A 136 15.14 30.73 -19.15
C PRO A 136 15.92 31.88 -18.54
N VAL A 137 16.59 32.68 -19.39
CA VAL A 137 17.20 33.93 -18.95
C VAL A 137 16.08 34.73 -18.29
N LEU A 138 16.14 34.88 -16.96
CA LEU A 138 15.23 35.75 -16.23
C LEU A 138 15.55 37.18 -16.69
N ARG A 139 14.90 37.63 -17.76
CA ARG A 139 15.07 38.95 -18.38
C ARG A 139 14.42 40.03 -17.52
N GLY A 140 14.88 40.14 -16.27
CA GLY A 140 14.33 40.98 -15.23
C GLY A 140 13.02 40.44 -14.64
N PHE A 141 12.71 40.90 -13.43
CA PHE A 141 11.40 40.68 -12.82
C PHE A 141 10.45 41.72 -13.38
N GLN A 142 9.50 41.28 -14.22
CA GLN A 142 8.39 42.14 -14.63
C GLN A 142 7.60 42.54 -13.39
N THR A 143 7.04 43.76 -13.38
CA THR A 143 6.15 44.20 -12.30
C THR A 143 5.01 43.19 -12.16
N PRO A 144 4.85 42.53 -11.00
CA PRO A 144 3.84 41.48 -10.86
C PRO A 144 2.44 42.04 -11.09
N THR A 145 1.62 41.30 -11.83
CA THR A 145 0.21 41.66 -12.03
C THR A 145 -0.55 41.63 -10.70
N PRO A 146 -1.72 42.29 -10.59
CA PRO A 146 -2.52 42.21 -9.37
C PRO A 146 -2.86 40.78 -8.94
N SER A 147 -3.08 39.85 -9.89
CA SER A 147 -3.33 38.44 -9.58
C SER A 147 -2.09 37.72 -9.03
N GLN A 148 -0.90 37.98 -9.58
CA GLN A 148 0.36 37.45 -9.06
C GLN A 148 0.66 37.97 -7.65
N LYS A 149 0.39 39.26 -7.39
CA LYS A 149 0.52 39.85 -6.05
C LYS A 149 -0.44 39.22 -5.04
N ALA A 150 -1.53 38.61 -5.47
CA ALA A 150 -2.47 37.93 -4.57
C ALA A 150 -2.04 36.49 -4.22
N LEU A 151 -1.01 35.92 -4.87
CA LEU A 151 -0.59 34.53 -4.68
C LEU A 151 -0.08 34.19 -3.27
N TRP A 152 0.42 35.18 -2.51
CA TRP A 152 0.87 34.92 -1.13
C TRP A 152 -0.21 34.27 -0.27
N LYS A 153 -1.49 34.56 -0.53
CA LYS A 153 -2.63 33.95 0.16
C LYS A 153 -2.68 32.44 -0.07
N TYR A 154 -2.40 31.98 -1.29
CA TYR A 154 -2.31 30.57 -1.61
C TYR A 154 -1.12 29.92 -0.91
N PHE A 155 0.04 30.58 -0.90
CA PHE A 155 1.21 30.07 -0.16
C PHE A 155 0.94 29.92 1.34
N LEU A 156 0.20 30.85 1.95
CA LEU A 156 -0.22 30.71 3.35
C LEU A 156 -1.15 29.52 3.56
N VAL A 157 -2.13 29.30 2.66
CA VAL A 157 -3.00 28.13 2.75
C VAL A 157 -2.19 26.84 2.60
N VAL A 158 -1.28 26.78 1.62
CA VAL A 158 -0.40 25.61 1.41
C VAL A 158 0.48 25.37 2.62
N ALA A 159 1.08 26.40 3.20
CA ALA A 159 1.88 26.28 4.42
C ALA A 159 1.03 25.77 5.60
N GLY A 160 -0.20 26.28 5.75
CA GLY A 160 -1.14 25.82 6.78
C GLY A 160 -1.51 24.34 6.60
N VAL A 161 -1.87 23.92 5.39
CA VAL A 161 -2.19 22.51 5.08
C VAL A 161 -0.96 21.62 5.30
N LEU A 162 0.23 22.07 4.91
CA LEU A 162 1.47 21.34 5.14
C LEU A 162 1.75 21.14 6.64
N LEU A 163 1.57 22.17 7.46
CA LEU A 163 1.72 22.06 8.92
C LEU A 163 0.71 21.08 9.54
N VAL A 164 -0.54 21.11 9.09
CA VAL A 164 -1.56 20.14 9.52
C VAL A 164 -1.19 18.71 9.10
N GLN A 165 -0.66 18.52 7.89
CA GLN A 165 -0.20 17.21 7.41
C GLN A 165 0.98 16.68 8.22
N ILE A 166 1.96 17.55 8.54
CA ILE A 166 3.10 17.20 9.39
C ILE A 166 2.63 16.83 10.80
N LEU A 167 1.69 17.58 11.37
CA LEU A 167 1.11 17.28 12.68
C LEU A 167 0.41 15.92 12.68
N ALA A 168 -0.46 15.66 11.68
CA ALA A 168 -1.12 14.37 11.53
C ALA A 168 -0.12 13.22 11.37
N GLY A 169 0.92 13.41 10.55
CA GLY A 169 2.02 12.44 10.39
C GLY A 169 2.78 12.18 11.68
N SER A 170 3.02 13.22 12.48
CA SER A 170 3.70 13.12 13.78
C SER A 170 2.87 12.34 14.79
N ILE A 171 1.55 12.57 14.85
CA ILE A 171 0.62 11.80 15.69
C ILE A 171 0.60 10.33 15.26
N MET A 172 0.46 10.06 13.96
CA MET A 172 0.48 8.69 13.42
C MET A 172 1.80 7.96 13.72
N ALA A 173 2.93 8.65 13.62
CA ALA A 173 4.24 8.08 13.95
C ALA A 173 4.35 7.78 15.45
N HIS A 174 3.84 8.67 16.32
CA HIS A 174 3.84 8.48 17.77
C HIS A 174 3.08 7.22 18.20
N TYR A 175 1.96 6.91 17.54
CA TYR A 175 1.18 5.70 17.82
C TYR A 175 1.95 4.38 17.64
N TYR A 176 3.09 4.37 16.92
CA TYR A 176 3.95 3.18 16.89
C TYR A 176 4.73 2.97 18.20
N SER A 177 4.99 4.04 18.96
CA SER A 177 5.69 4.00 20.25
C SER A 177 4.73 3.91 21.43
N GLU A 178 3.62 4.65 21.39
CA GLU A 178 2.61 4.72 22.43
C GLU A 178 1.23 4.65 21.77
N ARG A 179 0.59 3.49 21.85
CA ARG A 179 -0.63 3.22 21.07
C ARG A 179 -1.92 3.70 21.73
N GLU A 180 -1.88 3.90 23.04
CA GLU A 180 -3.08 4.17 23.84
C GLU A 180 -3.31 5.66 24.07
N ASN A 181 -2.30 6.51 23.87
CA ASN A 181 -2.41 7.95 24.07
C ASN A 181 -1.26 8.69 23.32
N PHE A 182 -1.26 10.02 23.38
CA PHE A 182 -0.19 10.88 22.88
C PHE A 182 0.43 11.68 24.04
N TYR A 183 1.53 11.21 24.63
CA TYR A 183 2.20 11.82 25.80
C TYR A 183 1.28 12.01 27.01
N GLY A 184 0.46 11.01 27.31
CA GLY A 184 -0.56 11.00 28.36
C GLY A 184 -1.89 11.67 28.00
N ILE A 185 -2.08 12.09 26.74
CA ILE A 185 -3.31 12.73 26.25
C ILE A 185 -4.08 11.76 25.35
N ASP A 186 -5.37 11.52 25.64
CA ASP A 186 -6.26 10.59 24.90
C ASP A 186 -6.72 11.15 23.54
N VAL A 187 -5.76 11.46 22.65
CA VAL A 187 -6.00 11.99 21.30
C VAL A 187 -6.62 10.94 20.37
N ASP A 188 -6.34 9.67 20.62
CA ASP A 188 -6.79 8.49 19.87
C ASP A 188 -8.32 8.32 19.85
N HIS A 189 -9.03 8.83 20.85
CA HIS A 189 -10.49 8.86 20.86
C HIS A 189 -11.09 9.71 19.73
N TRP A 190 -10.39 10.77 19.31
CA TRP A 190 -10.83 11.74 18.30
C TRP A 190 -10.14 11.53 16.96
N LEU A 191 -8.83 11.24 17.00
CA LEU A 191 -7.97 10.99 15.85
C LEU A 191 -7.31 9.62 15.98
N PRO A 192 -8.11 8.52 15.95
CA PRO A 192 -7.57 7.18 16.05
C PRO A 192 -6.72 6.85 14.82
N PHE A 193 -5.69 6.05 15.03
CA PHE A 193 -5.05 5.37 13.91
C PHE A 193 -6.02 4.29 13.38
N ALA A 194 -6.33 4.36 12.09
CA ALA A 194 -7.08 3.33 11.39
C ALA A 194 -6.10 2.24 10.91
N PHE A 195 -5.80 1.27 11.78
CA PHE A 195 -4.99 0.09 11.43
C PHE A 195 -5.81 -0.92 10.64
#